data_AF-A0A969TDF9-F1
#
_entry.id   AF-A0A969TDF9-F1
#
_cell.length_a   1.000
_cell.length_b   1.000
_cell.length_c   1.000
_cell.angle_alpha   90.00
_cell.angle_beta   90.00
_cell.angle_gamma   90.00
#
_symmetry.space_group_name_H-M   'P 1'
#
loop_
_entity.id
_entity.type
_entity.pdbx_description
1 polymer ?
#
loop_
_entity_poly.entity_id
_entity_poly.type
_entity_poly.pdbx_seq_one_letter_code
_entity_poly.pdbx_strand_id
1 'polypeptide(L)'
;MNNSYEDWGYKFTYKASKNFVLDIEPALEENLEFQNPQDIAEQLMFDLFGQTHHLFYLTRQGQGKEIGEQIWGLTIATDSDGLELPERLEKRGLTLGLIAAVNSNGYGGLKILSTRLLLKHKGKQDAFSAPFYLRLRSNYKYGIGVPQKAIERITVLPLPPTPPTEEQLKAWKAFLKVEERLAREKQFCVTFVSHNYGEATRNITFKIDPRSATVDSQAENSITLDEFWQRAKRARNQNIKLRENNSRDRDGRELGTIEFIDSERNLLKISLDSGIFDSLAEGHCSLPQEALLSFEAVGDLVQIGWKKKALKNLEKGWTQNPYLGQFLFDASQAREPRENIQIQPQDLLLKTINSSQKAAVETVLSAPDLALIQGPPGTGKTTVIAEICYQVALRGGRTLIASQANLAVDNALSRLQHNSAIRAVRKGNKNSVGIEGEPFLEENVVKTWLQNTSADCEQRLNEKLELAKILRQLLASSEQFAMYQITEEKFQPKQKQLIAHQEILEANYQNQLKAYAIAQDKQDQLESLSNNLTDIVTSTSSIIGMSQQYLVA
;
A
#
# COMPACT_ATOMS: atom_id res chain seq x y z
N MET A 1 -16.83 12.16 31.40
CA MET A 1 -17.46 11.00 32.08
C MET A 1 -16.47 10.56 33.15
N ASN A 2 -16.89 10.47 34.42
CA ASN A 2 -16.01 9.99 35.50
C ASN A 2 -15.56 8.56 35.16
N ASN A 3 -14.29 8.37 34.80
CA ASN A 3 -13.72 7.03 34.58
C ASN A 3 -13.59 6.32 35.93
N SER A 4 -14.66 5.69 36.40
CA SER A 4 -14.58 4.73 37.50
C SER A 4 -13.73 3.55 37.05
N TYR A 5 -12.58 3.34 37.69
CA TYR A 5 -11.77 2.14 37.48
C TYR A 5 -12.36 0.96 38.26
N GLU A 6 -12.07 -0.25 37.81
CA GLU A 6 -12.55 -1.49 38.42
C GLU A 6 -11.37 -2.35 38.90
N ASP A 7 -11.54 -2.98 40.07
CA ASP A 7 -10.61 -4.00 40.57
C ASP A 7 -11.08 -5.38 40.15
N TRP A 8 -10.27 -6.10 39.38
CA TRP A 8 -10.58 -7.47 38.95
C TRP A 8 -9.53 -8.43 39.48
N GLY A 9 -9.98 -9.57 40.02
CA GLY A 9 -9.06 -10.61 40.46
C GLY A 9 -8.49 -11.39 39.29
N TYR A 10 -7.26 -11.90 39.42
CA TYR A 10 -6.65 -12.83 38.47
C TYR A 10 -5.98 -14.02 39.16
N LYS A 11 -5.81 -15.12 38.41
CA LYS A 11 -5.03 -16.30 38.81
C LYS A 11 -4.32 -16.88 37.60
N PHE A 12 -3.03 -17.18 37.72
CA PHE A 12 -2.26 -17.83 36.66
C PHE A 12 -2.45 -19.34 36.64
N THR A 13 -2.51 -19.92 35.43
CA THR A 13 -2.12 -21.32 35.24
C THR A 13 -0.61 -21.46 35.31
N TYR A 14 -0.09 -22.62 35.70
CA TYR A 14 1.36 -22.86 35.81
C TYR A 14 2.12 -22.56 34.50
N LYS A 15 1.54 -22.94 33.35
CA LYS A 15 2.14 -22.66 32.04
C LYS A 15 2.13 -21.16 31.72
N ALA A 16 1.06 -20.46 32.06
CA ALA A 16 0.97 -19.02 31.84
C ALA A 16 1.94 -18.25 32.72
N SER A 17 2.09 -18.62 33.99
CA SER A 17 3.04 -17.95 34.89
C SER A 17 4.48 -18.10 34.40
N LYS A 18 4.88 -19.31 33.99
CA LYS A 18 6.23 -19.53 33.43
C LYS A 18 6.48 -18.67 32.19
N ASN A 19 5.55 -18.68 31.23
CA ASN A 19 5.70 -17.88 30.01
C ASN A 19 5.71 -16.37 30.31
N PHE A 20 4.88 -15.91 31.24
CA PHE A 20 4.82 -14.51 31.63
C PHE A 20 6.13 -14.02 32.24
N VAL A 21 6.72 -14.81 33.14
CA VAL A 21 8.04 -14.48 33.74
C VAL A 21 9.10 -14.39 32.66
N LEU A 22 9.18 -15.37 31.75
CA LEU A 22 10.14 -15.36 30.66
C LEU A 22 9.93 -14.19 29.68
N ASP A 23 8.68 -13.84 29.39
CA ASP A 23 8.34 -12.71 28.52
C ASP A 23 8.81 -11.39 29.14
N ILE A 24 8.56 -11.16 30.44
CA ILE A 24 8.89 -9.89 31.11
C ILE A 24 10.37 -9.84 31.53
N GLU A 25 10.89 -10.91 32.11
CA GLU A 25 12.25 -11.02 32.64
C GLU A 25 12.93 -12.32 32.15
N PRO A 26 13.40 -12.34 30.89
CA PRO A 26 14.05 -13.52 30.32
C PRO A 26 15.35 -13.90 31.06
N ALA A 27 16.00 -12.95 31.75
CA ALA A 27 17.17 -13.19 32.57
C ALA A 27 16.91 -14.15 33.76
N LEU A 28 15.65 -14.40 34.12
CA LEU A 28 15.28 -15.35 35.17
C LEU A 28 15.16 -16.80 34.66
N GLU A 29 15.42 -17.08 33.38
CA GLU A 29 15.28 -18.42 32.80
C GLU A 29 16.08 -19.49 33.56
N GLU A 30 17.33 -19.19 33.93
CA GLU A 30 18.21 -20.09 34.69
C GLU A 30 17.79 -20.25 36.16
N ASN A 31 17.07 -19.28 36.73
CA ASN A 31 16.63 -19.28 38.14
C ASN A 31 15.26 -19.93 38.35
N LEU A 32 14.48 -20.14 37.28
CA LEU A 32 13.14 -20.74 37.35
C LEU A 32 13.14 -22.22 37.74
N GLU A 33 14.29 -22.90 37.75
CA GLU A 33 14.41 -24.27 38.26
C GLU A 33 14.31 -24.34 39.79
N PHE A 34 14.59 -23.24 40.50
CA PHE A 34 14.70 -23.22 41.96
C PHE A 34 13.61 -22.40 42.67
N GLN A 35 12.74 -21.71 41.91
CA GLN A 35 11.63 -20.90 42.45
C GLN A 35 10.32 -21.23 41.77
N ASN A 36 9.21 -21.16 42.52
CA ASN A 36 7.87 -21.37 41.96
C ASN A 36 7.51 -20.23 40.99
N PRO A 37 7.32 -20.50 39.68
CA PRO A 37 7.06 -19.47 38.68
C PRO A 37 5.78 -18.66 38.95
N GLN A 38 4.82 -19.22 39.70
CA GLN A 38 3.58 -18.53 40.05
C GLN A 38 3.83 -17.36 41.00
N ASP A 39 4.69 -17.51 42.00
CA ASP A 39 4.96 -16.47 42.99
C ASP A 39 5.67 -15.26 42.35
N ILE A 40 6.64 -15.53 41.47
CA ILE A 40 7.33 -14.50 40.69
C ILE A 40 6.34 -13.80 39.74
N ALA A 41 5.51 -14.57 39.02
CA ALA A 41 4.52 -14.01 38.12
C ALA A 41 3.51 -13.11 38.86
N GLU A 42 3.11 -13.48 40.09
CA GLU A 42 2.23 -12.65 40.92
C GLU A 42 2.87 -11.33 41.32
N GLN A 43 4.14 -11.33 41.72
CA GLN A 43 4.88 -10.11 42.04
C GLN A 43 5.00 -9.21 40.80
N LEU A 44 5.46 -9.76 39.67
CA LEU A 44 5.60 -9.03 38.41
C LEU A 44 4.27 -8.44 37.94
N MET A 45 3.18 -9.21 38.02
CA MET A 45 1.87 -8.73 37.60
C MET A 45 1.34 -7.64 38.53
N PHE A 46 1.60 -7.74 39.84
CA PHE A 46 1.25 -6.70 40.79
C PHE A 46 2.04 -5.41 40.57
N ASP A 47 3.33 -5.50 40.30
CA ASP A 47 4.18 -4.34 40.02
C ASP A 47 3.75 -3.63 38.73
N LEU A 48 3.35 -4.39 37.71
CA LEU A 48 2.93 -3.82 36.43
C LEU A 48 1.50 -3.25 36.46
N PHE A 49 0.52 -3.96 37.03
CA PHE A 49 -0.91 -3.60 36.91
C PHE A 49 -1.70 -3.67 38.22
N GLY A 50 -1.05 -3.93 39.35
CA GLY A 50 -1.69 -4.02 40.65
C GLY A 50 -1.64 -2.73 41.48
N GLN A 51 -0.69 -1.84 41.22
CA GLN A 51 -0.54 -0.58 41.97
C GLN A 51 -1.50 0.50 41.46
N THR A 52 -1.54 0.68 40.14
CA THR A 52 -2.37 1.67 39.44
C THR A 52 -3.32 1.00 38.44
N HIS A 53 -4.38 1.71 38.06
CA HIS A 53 -5.31 1.24 37.03
C HIS A 53 -4.77 1.60 35.65
N HIS A 54 -4.99 0.72 34.68
CA HIS A 54 -4.60 0.91 33.29
C HIS A 54 -5.79 0.63 32.38
N LEU A 55 -5.79 1.25 31.20
CA LEU A 55 -6.81 0.98 30.19
C LEU A 55 -6.49 -0.34 29.48
N PHE A 56 -7.42 -1.29 29.53
CA PHE A 56 -7.38 -2.54 28.78
C PHE A 56 -8.50 -2.58 27.74
N TYR A 57 -8.17 -3.11 26.57
CA TYR A 57 -9.11 -3.49 25.53
C TYR A 57 -9.44 -4.97 25.66
N LEU A 58 -10.69 -5.26 25.99
CA LEU A 58 -11.18 -6.62 26.24
C LEU A 58 -11.96 -7.13 25.04
N THR A 59 -11.62 -8.33 24.58
CA THR A 59 -12.23 -9.01 23.44
C THR A 59 -12.82 -10.34 23.88
N ARG A 60 -13.98 -10.70 23.33
CA ARG A 60 -14.62 -12.00 23.58
C ARG A 60 -14.08 -13.02 22.58
N GLN A 61 -13.33 -14.04 22.97
CA GLN A 61 -12.71 -14.99 22.03
C GLN A 61 -13.49 -16.30 21.81
N GLY A 62 -14.45 -16.63 22.67
CA GLY A 62 -15.28 -17.83 22.49
C GLY A 62 -15.68 -18.49 23.80
N GLN A 63 -16.07 -19.75 23.74
CA GLN A 63 -16.37 -20.58 24.91
C GLN A 63 -15.11 -21.24 25.47
N GLY A 64 -15.06 -21.37 26.80
CA GLY A 64 -14.00 -22.05 27.53
C GLY A 64 -14.13 -23.57 27.49
N LYS A 65 -13.28 -24.25 28.25
CA LYS A 65 -13.30 -25.73 28.33
C LYS A 65 -14.36 -26.20 29.32
N GLU A 66 -14.62 -25.42 30.35
CA GLU A 66 -15.59 -25.73 31.40
C GLU A 66 -16.98 -25.18 31.01
N ILE A 67 -18.04 -25.86 31.46
CA ILE A 67 -19.42 -25.44 31.17
C ILE A 67 -19.67 -24.08 31.82
N GLY A 68 -20.07 -23.09 31.02
CA GLY A 68 -20.30 -21.72 31.48
C GLY A 68 -19.04 -20.83 31.51
N GLU A 69 -17.89 -21.35 31.10
CA GLU A 69 -16.65 -20.58 30.97
C GLU A 69 -16.60 -19.88 29.60
N GLN A 70 -16.10 -18.64 29.57
CA GLN A 70 -15.82 -17.89 28.35
C GLN A 70 -14.32 -17.56 28.27
N ILE A 71 -13.78 -17.50 27.06
CA ILE A 71 -12.40 -17.06 26.83
C ILE A 71 -12.39 -15.61 26.41
N TRP A 72 -11.64 -14.77 27.12
CA TRP A 72 -11.46 -13.36 26.85
C TRP A 72 -9.99 -13.04 26.55
N GLY A 73 -9.76 -12.13 25.62
CA GLY A 73 -8.45 -11.53 25.36
C GLY A 73 -8.39 -10.14 25.97
N LEU A 74 -7.35 -9.83 26.72
CA LEU A 74 -7.12 -8.51 27.32
C LEU A 74 -5.81 -7.94 26.77
N THR A 75 -5.84 -6.76 26.17
CA THR A 75 -4.64 -6.08 25.68
C THR A 75 -4.55 -4.71 26.32
N ILE A 76 -3.38 -4.33 26.85
CA ILE A 76 -3.20 -2.98 27.39
C ILE A 76 -3.18 -1.94 26.26
N ALA A 77 -3.93 -0.86 26.46
CA ALA A 77 -4.10 0.22 25.51
C ALA A 77 -2.79 1.02 25.31
N THR A 78 -2.64 1.57 24.12
CA THR A 78 -1.45 2.32 23.67
C THR A 78 -1.82 3.59 22.90
N ASP A 79 -3.11 3.86 22.74
CA ASP A 79 -3.70 4.95 21.98
C ASP A 79 -4.54 5.92 22.82
N SER A 80 -4.54 5.79 24.16
CA SER A 80 -5.17 6.77 25.04
C SER A 80 -4.16 7.80 25.54
N ASP A 81 -4.45 9.08 25.29
CA ASP A 81 -3.67 10.19 25.83
C ASP A 81 -3.73 10.17 27.38
N GLY A 82 -2.57 10.04 28.03
CA GLY A 82 -2.42 10.24 29.49
C GLY A 82 -2.20 9.00 30.37
N LEU A 83 -2.10 7.79 29.79
CA LEU A 83 -1.68 6.58 30.53
C LEU A 83 -0.42 5.99 29.90
N GLU A 84 0.72 6.20 30.54
CA GLU A 84 2.00 5.63 30.14
C GLU A 84 1.99 4.10 30.32
N LEU A 85 2.55 3.38 29.36
CA LEU A 85 2.80 1.95 29.52
C LEU A 85 3.79 1.76 30.68
N PRO A 86 3.69 0.67 31.46
CA PRO A 86 4.72 0.38 32.45
C PRO A 86 6.12 0.39 31.82
N GLU A 87 7.09 1.00 32.51
CA GLU A 87 8.45 1.29 32.00
C GLU A 87 9.11 0.07 31.33
N ARG A 88 8.88 -1.13 31.89
CA ARG A 88 9.42 -2.41 31.36
C ARG A 88 8.90 -2.75 29.96
N LEU A 89 7.63 -2.47 29.68
CA LEU A 89 7.01 -2.68 28.37
C LEU A 89 7.41 -1.55 27.41
N GLU A 90 7.49 -0.32 27.91
CA GLU A 90 7.85 0.85 27.13
C GLU A 90 9.27 0.78 26.57
N LYS A 91 10.26 0.41 27.40
CA LYS A 91 11.66 0.21 26.99
C LYS A 91 11.82 -0.79 25.84
N ARG A 92 10.92 -1.76 25.74
CA ARG A 92 10.93 -2.79 24.69
C ARG A 92 10.09 -2.42 23.46
N GLY A 93 9.32 -1.33 23.50
CA GLY A 93 8.44 -0.95 22.41
C GLY A 93 7.29 -1.94 22.19
N LEU A 94 6.85 -2.66 23.23
CA LEU A 94 5.83 -3.71 23.17
C LEU A 94 4.67 -3.39 24.13
N THR A 95 3.53 -4.03 23.89
CA THR A 95 2.35 -4.06 24.78
C THR A 95 2.12 -5.49 25.27
N LEU A 96 1.32 -5.69 26.31
CA LEU A 96 1.00 -7.01 26.85
C LEU A 96 -0.41 -7.45 26.45
N GLY A 97 -0.50 -8.68 25.94
CA GLY A 97 -1.75 -9.40 25.74
C GLY A 97 -1.89 -10.56 26.72
N LEU A 98 -3.08 -10.73 27.27
CA LEU A 98 -3.49 -11.83 28.14
C LEU A 98 -4.64 -12.58 27.49
N ILE A 99 -4.66 -13.90 27.65
CA ILE A 99 -5.84 -14.72 27.38
C ILE A 99 -6.28 -15.30 28.72
N ALA A 100 -7.51 -15.00 29.11
CA ALA A 100 -8.09 -15.43 30.37
C ALA A 100 -9.39 -16.18 30.14
N ALA A 101 -9.66 -17.16 30.99
CA ALA A 101 -10.96 -17.78 31.09
C ALA A 101 -11.75 -17.15 32.25
N VAL A 102 -13.04 -16.91 32.03
CA VAL A 102 -13.93 -16.23 32.97
C VAL A 102 -15.23 -17.01 33.08
N ASN A 103 -15.65 -17.31 34.31
CA ASN A 103 -16.93 -17.95 34.56
C ASN A 103 -18.09 -16.99 34.28
N SER A 104 -19.21 -17.51 33.81
CA SER A 104 -20.44 -16.75 33.52
C SER A 104 -20.99 -15.96 34.72
N ASN A 105 -20.67 -16.40 35.94
CA ASN A 105 -21.03 -15.73 37.20
C ASN A 105 -19.93 -14.79 37.74
N GLY A 106 -18.80 -14.65 37.03
CA GLY A 106 -17.66 -13.83 37.42
C GLY A 106 -16.82 -14.36 38.59
N TYR A 107 -17.21 -15.49 39.19
CA TYR A 107 -16.53 -16.06 40.34
C TYR A 107 -15.13 -16.56 39.95
N GLY A 108 -14.14 -16.27 40.81
CA GLY A 108 -12.76 -16.69 40.59
C GLY A 108 -11.91 -15.73 39.74
N GLY A 109 -12.51 -14.64 39.22
CA GLY A 109 -11.80 -13.62 38.45
C GLY A 109 -11.31 -14.12 37.09
N LEU A 110 -10.22 -13.53 36.60
CA LEU A 110 -9.54 -13.87 35.36
C LEU A 110 -8.59 -15.07 35.57
N LYS A 111 -8.92 -16.24 35.04
CA LYS A 111 -8.01 -17.40 35.00
C LYS A 111 -7.08 -17.27 33.79
N ILE A 112 -5.89 -16.71 34.00
CA ILE A 112 -4.92 -16.42 32.93
C ILE A 112 -4.35 -17.74 32.36
N LEU A 113 -4.71 -18.02 31.11
CA LEU A 113 -4.32 -19.20 30.35
C LEU A 113 -3.01 -19.00 29.57
N SER A 114 -2.76 -17.78 29.10
CA SER A 114 -1.50 -17.42 28.44
C SER A 114 -1.26 -15.92 28.44
N THR A 115 0.01 -15.55 28.38
CA THR A 115 0.47 -14.18 28.17
C THR A 115 1.29 -14.09 26.89
N ARG A 116 1.32 -12.93 26.25
CA ARG A 116 2.15 -12.65 25.08
C ARG A 116 2.55 -11.18 25.03
N LEU A 117 3.80 -10.91 24.67
CA LEU A 117 4.20 -9.58 24.22
C LEU A 117 3.72 -9.34 22.79
N LEU A 118 3.10 -8.19 22.56
CA LEU A 118 2.51 -7.76 21.29
C LEU A 118 3.16 -6.44 20.85
N LEU A 119 3.12 -6.14 19.55
CA LEU A 119 3.57 -4.85 19.03
C LEU A 119 2.61 -3.74 19.51
N LYS A 120 3.12 -2.52 19.81
CA LYS A 120 2.31 -1.40 20.33
C LYS A 120 1.00 -1.18 19.55
N HIS A 121 1.01 -1.23 18.22
CA HIS A 121 -0.20 -1.04 17.40
C HIS A 121 -1.36 -2.03 17.68
N LYS A 122 -1.10 -3.18 18.31
CA LYS A 122 -2.13 -4.13 18.75
C LYS A 122 -2.86 -3.70 20.01
N GLY A 123 -2.33 -2.73 20.75
CA GLY A 123 -3.00 -2.08 21.87
C GLY A 123 -3.83 -0.88 21.43
N LYS A 124 -4.38 -0.89 20.21
CA LYS A 124 -5.34 0.12 19.76
C LYS A 124 -6.75 -0.42 19.82
N GLN A 125 -7.73 0.43 20.09
CA GLN A 125 -9.12 -0.01 20.11
C GLN A 125 -9.55 -0.50 18.72
N ASP A 126 -10.26 -1.62 18.67
CA ASP A 126 -10.87 -2.16 17.46
C ASP A 126 -12.38 -2.38 17.62
N ALA A 127 -13.05 -2.88 16.58
CA ALA A 127 -14.50 -3.11 16.61
C ALA A 127 -14.95 -4.24 17.55
N PHE A 128 -14.00 -5.04 18.08
CA PHE A 128 -14.26 -6.26 18.83
C PHE A 128 -13.83 -6.11 20.29
N SER A 129 -13.32 -4.94 20.64
CA SER A 129 -12.81 -4.63 21.96
C SER A 129 -13.65 -3.57 22.66
N ALA A 130 -13.89 -3.81 23.93
CA ALA A 130 -14.45 -2.82 24.85
C ALA A 130 -13.36 -2.27 25.77
N PRO A 131 -13.32 -0.93 25.99
CA PRO A 131 -12.40 -0.32 26.94
C PRO A 131 -12.85 -0.54 28.38
N PHE A 132 -11.91 -0.95 29.23
CA PHE A 132 -12.07 -1.05 30.69
C PHE A 132 -10.84 -0.50 31.40
N TYR A 133 -11.04 0.38 32.38
CA TYR A 133 -9.98 0.84 33.28
C TYR A 133 -9.85 -0.15 34.42
N LEU A 134 -8.82 -1.00 34.38
CA LEU A 134 -8.67 -2.13 35.29
C LEU A 134 -7.42 -1.98 36.16
N ARG A 135 -7.57 -2.37 37.42
CA ARG A 135 -6.45 -2.71 38.30
C ARG A 135 -6.53 -4.19 38.63
N LEU A 136 -5.47 -4.93 38.32
CA LEU A 136 -5.45 -6.39 38.43
C LEU A 136 -4.92 -6.81 39.80
N ARG A 137 -5.73 -7.56 40.56
CA ARG A 137 -5.41 -8.01 41.92
C ARG A 137 -5.28 -9.52 41.99
N SER A 138 -4.33 -10.06 42.78
CA SER A 138 -4.21 -11.51 42.95
C SER A 138 -5.48 -12.06 43.61
N ASN A 139 -6.17 -12.99 42.93
CA ASN A 139 -7.41 -13.53 43.44
C ASN A 139 -7.19 -14.37 44.71
N TYR A 140 -6.01 -14.99 44.88
CA TYR A 140 -5.67 -15.70 46.12
C TYR A 140 -5.64 -14.80 47.35
N LYS A 141 -5.28 -13.52 47.18
CA LYS A 141 -5.13 -12.55 48.28
C LYS A 141 -6.42 -11.78 48.56
N TYR A 142 -7.21 -11.50 47.53
CA TYR A 142 -8.34 -10.56 47.64
C TYR A 142 -9.72 -11.18 47.35
N GLY A 143 -9.81 -12.36 46.72
CA GLY A 143 -11.09 -13.01 46.41
C GLY A 143 -12.00 -12.21 45.46
N ILE A 144 -11.43 -11.37 44.61
CA ILE A 144 -12.18 -10.43 43.74
C ILE A 144 -12.59 -11.14 42.44
N GLY A 145 -13.89 -11.15 42.14
CA GLY A 145 -14.43 -11.66 40.88
C GLY A 145 -14.43 -10.63 39.75
N VAL A 146 -15.04 -10.99 38.62
CA VAL A 146 -15.39 -10.05 37.54
C VAL A 146 -16.83 -9.58 37.73
N PRO A 147 -17.13 -8.26 37.69
CA PRO A 147 -18.49 -7.77 37.85
C PRO A 147 -19.46 -8.24 36.75
N GLN A 148 -20.71 -8.53 37.12
CA GLN A 148 -21.74 -9.00 36.18
C GLN A 148 -21.98 -8.02 35.02
N LYS A 149 -21.96 -6.71 35.29
CA LYS A 149 -22.09 -5.66 34.26
C LYS A 149 -20.99 -5.74 33.20
N ALA A 150 -19.77 -6.10 33.60
CA ALA A 150 -18.66 -6.28 32.66
C ALA A 150 -18.86 -7.53 31.80
N ILE A 151 -19.34 -8.62 32.39
CA ILE A 151 -19.68 -9.87 31.68
C ILE A 151 -20.77 -9.62 30.63
N GLU A 152 -21.84 -8.92 30.99
CA GLU A 152 -22.92 -8.54 30.07
C GLU A 152 -22.39 -7.71 28.90
N ARG A 153 -21.56 -6.70 29.21
CA ARG A 153 -20.95 -5.81 28.20
C ARG A 153 -19.99 -6.55 27.26
N ILE A 154 -19.28 -7.56 27.72
CA ILE A 154 -18.38 -8.36 26.88
C ILE A 154 -19.14 -9.44 26.09
N THR A 155 -20.22 -9.99 26.66
CA THR A 155 -21.01 -11.03 26.01
C THR A 155 -21.71 -10.51 24.74
N VAL A 156 -22.05 -9.22 24.68
CA VAL A 156 -22.61 -8.59 23.48
C VAL A 156 -21.56 -8.23 22.42
N LEU A 157 -20.26 -8.32 22.72
CA LEU A 157 -19.21 -8.05 21.74
C LEU A 157 -19.18 -9.12 20.65
N PRO A 158 -18.89 -8.73 19.39
CA PRO A 158 -18.68 -9.68 18.33
C PRO A 158 -17.48 -10.57 18.62
N LEU A 159 -17.54 -11.83 18.18
CA LEU A 159 -16.39 -12.74 18.25
C LEU A 159 -15.32 -12.31 17.25
N PRO A 160 -14.02 -12.39 17.61
CA PRO A 160 -12.94 -12.12 16.70
C PRO A 160 -12.96 -13.14 15.56
N PRO A 161 -12.34 -12.77 14.44
CA PRO A 161 -12.31 -13.60 13.26
C PRO A 161 -11.69 -14.96 13.54
N THR A 162 -12.42 -16.02 13.18
CA THR A 162 -11.91 -17.39 13.29
C THR A 162 -10.85 -17.64 12.21
N PRO A 163 -9.77 -18.36 12.52
CA PRO A 163 -8.83 -18.80 11.49
C PRO A 163 -9.53 -19.73 10.50
N PRO A 164 -8.98 -19.91 9.28
CA PRO A 164 -9.56 -20.80 8.29
C PRO A 164 -9.65 -22.23 8.78
N THR A 165 -10.70 -22.92 8.36
CA THR A 165 -10.91 -24.35 8.64
C THR A 165 -9.90 -25.22 7.87
N GLU A 166 -9.69 -26.43 8.36
CA GLU A 166 -8.84 -27.40 7.66
C GLU A 166 -9.36 -27.72 6.24
N GLU A 167 -10.68 -27.69 6.06
CA GLU A 167 -11.33 -27.89 4.77
C GLU A 167 -11.00 -26.77 3.78
N GLN A 168 -11.07 -25.50 4.19
CA GLN A 168 -10.68 -24.35 3.35
C GLN A 168 -9.20 -24.43 2.93
N LEU A 169 -8.33 -24.97 3.78
CA LEU A 169 -6.89 -25.10 3.50
C LEU A 169 -6.53 -26.38 2.74
N LYS A 170 -7.44 -27.34 2.62
CA LYS A 170 -7.17 -28.68 2.04
C LYS A 170 -6.62 -28.59 0.61
N ALA A 171 -7.26 -27.79 -0.24
CA ALA A 171 -6.85 -27.61 -1.64
C ALA A 171 -5.44 -27.00 -1.73
N TRP A 172 -5.14 -25.98 -0.92
CA TRP A 172 -3.82 -25.35 -0.87
C TRP A 172 -2.74 -26.30 -0.36
N LYS A 173 -3.02 -27.08 0.70
CA LYS A 173 -2.11 -28.11 1.22
C LYS A 173 -1.80 -29.17 0.14
N ALA A 174 -2.80 -29.59 -0.63
CA ALA A 174 -2.62 -30.53 -1.74
C ALA A 174 -1.79 -29.91 -2.88
N PHE A 175 -2.10 -28.67 -3.26
CA PHE A 175 -1.36 -27.94 -4.29
C PHE A 175 0.14 -27.81 -3.94
N LEU A 176 0.48 -27.43 -2.70
CA LEU A 176 1.88 -27.32 -2.26
C LEU A 176 2.61 -28.67 -2.24
N LYS A 177 1.91 -29.78 -1.96
CA LYS A 177 2.50 -31.12 -2.09
C LYS A 177 2.80 -31.47 -3.54
N VAL A 178 1.93 -31.09 -4.47
CA VAL A 178 2.16 -31.27 -5.91
C VAL A 178 3.33 -30.42 -6.39
N GLU A 179 3.38 -29.13 -6.02
CA GLU A 179 4.52 -28.25 -6.35
C GLU A 179 5.83 -28.82 -5.80
N GLU A 180 5.85 -29.28 -4.55
CA GLU A 180 7.05 -29.87 -3.93
C GLU A 180 7.51 -31.13 -4.65
N ARG A 181 6.57 -32.02 -4.98
CA ARG A 181 6.88 -33.23 -5.73
C ARG A 181 7.47 -32.87 -7.10
N LEU A 182 6.86 -31.94 -7.83
CA LEU A 182 7.35 -31.49 -9.13
C LEU A 182 8.75 -30.86 -9.05
N ALA A 183 9.04 -30.10 -8.00
CA ALA A 183 10.38 -29.55 -7.76
C ALA A 183 11.42 -30.65 -7.51
N ARG A 184 11.09 -31.64 -6.66
CA ARG A 184 11.96 -32.79 -6.37
C ARG A 184 12.17 -33.70 -7.58
N GLU A 185 11.15 -33.89 -8.41
CA GLU A 185 11.22 -34.65 -9.66
C GLU A 185 12.15 -34.02 -10.70
N LYS A 186 12.58 -32.76 -10.55
CA LYS A 186 13.59 -32.16 -11.42
C LYS A 186 15.01 -32.46 -10.95
N GLN A 187 15.21 -32.80 -9.67
CA GLN A 187 16.55 -32.94 -9.08
C GLN A 187 17.29 -34.15 -9.65
N PHE A 188 18.55 -33.98 -9.99
CA PHE A 188 19.43 -35.08 -10.37
C PHE A 188 20.88 -34.71 -10.14
N CYS A 189 21.71 -35.72 -9.99
CA CYS A 189 23.15 -35.67 -9.96
C CYS A 189 23.68 -36.67 -10.99
N VAL A 190 24.63 -36.28 -11.84
CA VAL A 190 25.21 -37.15 -12.87
C VAL A 190 26.69 -36.85 -13.05
N THR A 191 27.51 -37.89 -13.17
CA THR A 191 28.95 -37.74 -13.42
C THR A 191 29.20 -37.40 -14.89
N PHE A 192 30.13 -36.48 -15.16
CA PHE A 192 30.70 -36.29 -16.49
C PHE A 192 32.09 -36.89 -16.60
N VAL A 193 32.41 -37.43 -17.77
CA VAL A 193 33.67 -38.14 -18.06
C VAL A 193 34.64 -37.34 -18.92
N SER A 194 34.14 -36.29 -19.60
CA SER A 194 34.98 -35.38 -20.38
C SER A 194 34.23 -34.10 -20.74
N HIS A 195 34.95 -33.02 -21.04
CA HIS A 195 34.39 -31.75 -21.52
C HIS A 195 35.26 -31.13 -22.64
N ASN A 196 34.69 -30.24 -23.46
CA ASN A 196 35.42 -29.53 -24.53
C ASN A 196 35.93 -28.12 -24.12
N TYR A 197 35.99 -27.81 -22.82
CA TYR A 197 36.55 -26.53 -22.36
C TYR A 197 38.00 -26.34 -22.84
N GLY A 198 38.30 -25.18 -23.44
CA GLY A 198 39.59 -24.87 -24.08
C GLY A 198 39.46 -24.16 -25.43
N GLU A 199 38.28 -24.14 -26.05
CA GLU A 199 38.01 -23.51 -27.35
C GLU A 199 37.63 -22.01 -27.26
N ALA A 200 37.88 -21.35 -26.12
CA ALA A 200 37.50 -19.95 -25.83
C ALA A 200 35.99 -19.65 -25.96
N THR A 201 35.13 -20.66 -25.79
CA THR A 201 33.67 -20.50 -25.87
C THR A 201 33.05 -20.40 -24.47
N ARG A 202 32.00 -19.57 -24.33
CA ARG A 202 31.17 -19.51 -23.12
C ARG A 202 30.30 -20.76 -22.92
N ASN A 203 30.27 -21.66 -23.89
CA ASN A 203 29.41 -22.84 -23.89
C ASN A 203 30.26 -24.10 -23.86
N ILE A 204 30.13 -24.87 -22.78
CA ILE A 204 30.86 -26.13 -22.60
C ILE A 204 29.90 -27.28 -22.83
N THR A 205 30.35 -28.25 -23.61
CA THR A 205 29.67 -29.54 -23.80
C THR A 205 30.34 -30.58 -22.92
N PHE A 206 29.56 -31.16 -22.01
CA PHE A 206 29.97 -32.24 -21.13
C PHE A 206 29.44 -33.56 -21.67
N LYS A 207 30.32 -34.57 -21.75
CA LYS A 207 29.93 -35.95 -21.97
C LYS A 207 29.67 -36.61 -20.62
N ILE A 208 28.45 -37.09 -20.41
CA ILE A 208 28.00 -37.65 -19.14
C ILE A 208 27.92 -39.17 -19.16
N ASP A 209 27.93 -39.77 -17.97
CA ASP A 209 27.49 -41.15 -17.75
C ASP A 209 26.11 -41.17 -17.08
N PRO A 210 25.01 -41.27 -17.84
CA PRO A 210 23.66 -41.31 -17.28
C PRO A 210 23.40 -42.49 -16.33
N ARG A 211 24.22 -43.55 -16.35
CA ARG A 211 24.08 -44.69 -15.43
C ARG A 211 24.55 -44.36 -14.02
N SER A 212 25.39 -43.32 -13.88
CA SER A 212 25.80 -42.77 -12.59
C SER A 212 24.72 -41.89 -11.93
N ALA A 213 23.57 -41.70 -12.60
CA ALA A 213 22.59 -40.72 -12.17
C ALA A 213 21.91 -41.10 -10.85
N THR A 214 21.85 -40.14 -9.92
CA THR A 214 21.20 -40.26 -8.61
C THR A 214 20.35 -39.02 -8.33
N VAL A 215 19.48 -39.05 -7.31
CA VAL A 215 18.72 -37.86 -6.90
C VAL A 215 19.61 -36.86 -6.15
N ASP A 216 20.47 -37.35 -5.26
CA ASP A 216 21.15 -36.54 -4.23
C ASP A 216 22.61 -36.95 -4.01
N SER A 217 23.28 -37.50 -5.02
CA SER A 217 24.66 -38.02 -4.98
C SER A 217 24.87 -39.27 -4.11
N GLN A 218 23.82 -39.83 -3.51
CA GLN A 218 23.89 -41.10 -2.78
C GLN A 218 23.57 -42.27 -3.70
N ALA A 219 24.42 -43.31 -3.69
CA ALA A 219 24.24 -44.49 -4.53
C ALA A 219 22.92 -45.24 -4.28
N GLU A 220 22.38 -45.14 -3.06
CA GLU A 220 21.08 -45.73 -2.68
C GLU A 220 19.90 -45.08 -3.40
N ASN A 221 20.06 -43.84 -3.87
CA ASN A 221 19.04 -43.05 -4.58
C ASN A 221 19.31 -42.99 -6.09
N SER A 222 19.77 -44.09 -6.69
CA SER A 222 19.98 -44.22 -8.14
C SER A 222 18.66 -44.08 -8.90
N ILE A 223 18.68 -43.35 -10.02
CA ILE A 223 17.51 -43.18 -10.88
C ILE A 223 17.69 -43.93 -12.20
N THR A 224 16.57 -44.35 -12.80
CA THR A 224 16.62 -45.05 -14.10
C THR A 224 17.05 -44.11 -15.23
N LEU A 225 17.55 -44.65 -16.34
CA LEU A 225 17.96 -43.86 -17.51
C LEU A 225 16.83 -42.99 -18.05
N ASP A 226 15.63 -43.56 -18.20
CA ASP A 226 14.46 -42.83 -18.69
C ASP A 226 14.05 -41.73 -17.73
N GLU A 227 14.09 -42.02 -16.44
CA GLU A 227 13.80 -41.04 -15.40
C GLU A 227 14.80 -39.87 -15.46
N PHE A 228 16.11 -40.15 -15.46
CA PHE A 228 17.15 -39.12 -15.58
C PHE A 228 16.90 -38.18 -16.77
N TRP A 229 16.62 -38.72 -17.96
CA TRP A 229 16.39 -37.90 -19.14
C TRP A 229 15.10 -37.07 -19.05
N GLN A 230 14.06 -37.59 -18.40
CA GLN A 230 12.86 -36.80 -18.10
C GLN A 230 13.19 -35.65 -17.14
N ARG A 231 13.98 -35.89 -16.09
CA ARG A 231 14.41 -34.86 -15.13
C ARG A 231 15.27 -33.79 -15.81
N ALA A 232 16.28 -34.21 -16.59
CA ALA A 232 17.17 -33.33 -17.33
C ALA A 232 16.39 -32.43 -18.31
N LYS A 233 15.45 -33.00 -19.10
CA LYS A 233 14.59 -32.23 -20.01
C LYS A 233 13.76 -31.16 -19.29
N ARG A 234 13.25 -31.47 -18.09
CA ARG A 234 12.51 -30.50 -17.24
C ARG A 234 13.40 -29.43 -16.62
N ALA A 235 14.70 -29.69 -16.47
CA ALA A 235 15.69 -28.74 -15.97
C ALA A 235 16.33 -27.88 -17.07
N ARG A 236 15.88 -27.97 -18.32
CA ARG A 236 16.38 -27.10 -19.41
C ARG A 236 16.18 -25.62 -19.05
N ASN A 237 17.16 -24.80 -19.42
CA ASN A 237 17.24 -23.38 -19.09
C ASN A 237 17.31 -23.09 -17.58
N GLN A 238 17.72 -24.06 -16.76
CA GLN A 238 17.98 -23.88 -15.33
C GLN A 238 19.47 -23.95 -15.03
N ASN A 239 19.88 -23.34 -13.91
CA ASN A 239 21.27 -23.35 -13.47
C ASN A 239 21.66 -24.68 -12.86
N ILE A 240 22.85 -25.16 -13.22
CA ILE A 240 23.43 -26.41 -12.73
C ILE A 240 24.72 -26.13 -11.97
N LYS A 241 25.01 -26.98 -10.98
CA LYS A 241 26.21 -26.90 -10.16
C LYS A 241 27.20 -27.99 -10.52
N LEU A 242 28.48 -27.69 -10.34
CA LEU A 242 29.61 -28.60 -10.38
C LEU A 242 30.01 -28.98 -8.94
N ARG A 243 30.14 -30.28 -8.68
CA ARG A 243 30.60 -30.85 -7.41
C ARG A 243 31.79 -31.76 -7.66
N GLU A 244 32.88 -31.52 -6.97
CA GLU A 244 34.06 -32.37 -7.03
C GLU A 244 34.00 -33.42 -5.92
N ASN A 245 34.32 -34.68 -6.25
CA ASN A 245 34.25 -35.80 -5.30
C ASN A 245 35.20 -35.65 -4.09
N ASN A 246 36.23 -34.79 -4.19
CA ASN A 246 37.28 -34.64 -3.17
C ASN A 246 37.17 -33.34 -2.35
N SER A 247 36.16 -32.49 -2.58
CA SER A 247 36.03 -31.24 -1.83
C SER A 247 35.23 -31.45 -0.53
N ARG A 248 35.63 -30.76 0.55
CA ARG A 248 34.81 -30.66 1.78
C ARG A 248 33.53 -29.83 1.57
N ASP A 249 33.36 -29.26 0.37
CA ASP A 249 32.29 -28.35 0.02
C ASP A 249 31.12 -29.13 -0.58
N ARG A 250 30.17 -29.51 0.28
CA ARG A 250 28.96 -30.24 -0.13
C ARG A 250 28.04 -29.39 -1.00
N ASP A 251 28.15 -28.07 -0.98
CA ASP A 251 27.16 -27.21 -1.64
C ASP A 251 27.35 -27.13 -3.16
N GLY A 252 28.57 -27.42 -3.65
CA GLY A 252 28.95 -27.35 -5.06
C GLY A 252 29.01 -25.93 -5.60
N ARG A 253 29.84 -25.71 -6.61
CA ARG A 253 29.94 -24.41 -7.28
C ARG A 253 28.86 -24.32 -8.35
N GLU A 254 28.13 -23.20 -8.43
CA GLU A 254 27.30 -22.92 -9.61
C GLU A 254 28.19 -22.96 -10.87
N LEU A 255 27.68 -23.38 -12.03
CA LEU A 255 28.49 -23.48 -13.26
C LEU A 255 27.91 -22.61 -14.37
N GLY A 256 26.59 -22.70 -14.56
CA GLY A 256 25.89 -22.00 -15.62
C GLY A 256 24.54 -22.66 -15.93
N THR A 257 23.95 -22.32 -17.07
CA THR A 257 22.60 -22.73 -17.46
C THR A 257 22.61 -23.88 -18.48
N ILE A 258 21.72 -24.87 -18.32
CA ILE A 258 21.56 -25.98 -19.26
C ILE A 258 20.89 -25.49 -20.56
N GLU A 259 21.65 -25.39 -21.65
CA GLU A 259 21.18 -24.86 -22.94
C GLU A 259 20.57 -25.97 -23.82
N PHE A 260 21.28 -27.11 -23.89
CA PHE A 260 20.95 -28.22 -24.78
C PHE A 260 21.27 -29.57 -24.15
N ILE A 261 20.46 -30.57 -24.51
CA ILE A 261 20.49 -31.93 -23.94
C ILE A 261 20.38 -32.91 -25.11
N ASP A 262 21.39 -33.77 -25.27
CA ASP A 262 21.43 -34.83 -26.28
C ASP A 262 21.41 -36.21 -25.60
N SER A 263 20.26 -36.86 -25.63
CA SER A 263 20.07 -38.18 -25.03
C SER A 263 20.68 -39.33 -25.83
N GLU A 264 20.93 -39.15 -27.13
CA GLU A 264 21.52 -40.20 -27.98
C GLU A 264 23.04 -40.25 -27.80
N ARG A 265 23.66 -39.07 -27.64
CA ARG A 265 25.12 -38.93 -27.49
C ARG A 265 25.59 -38.77 -26.05
N ASN A 266 24.67 -38.74 -25.09
CA ASN A 266 24.92 -38.48 -23.67
C ASN A 266 25.66 -37.15 -23.44
N LEU A 267 25.18 -36.07 -24.06
CA LEU A 267 25.80 -34.75 -23.98
C LEU A 267 24.88 -33.75 -23.26
N LEU A 268 25.48 -32.94 -22.39
CA LEU A 268 24.86 -31.75 -21.80
C LEU A 268 25.67 -30.52 -22.19
N LYS A 269 25.03 -29.55 -22.85
CA LYS A 269 25.63 -28.27 -23.19
C LYS A 269 25.21 -27.23 -22.16
N ILE A 270 26.18 -26.61 -21.51
CA ILE A 270 26.00 -25.63 -20.44
C ILE A 270 26.61 -24.31 -20.88
N SER A 271 25.83 -23.23 -20.78
CA SER A 271 26.31 -21.87 -20.97
C SER A 271 26.78 -21.31 -19.64
N LEU A 272 28.06 -20.97 -19.54
CA LEU A 272 28.69 -20.52 -18.30
C LEU A 272 28.15 -19.17 -17.82
N ASP A 273 28.04 -19.02 -16.50
CA ASP A 273 27.87 -17.69 -15.90
C ASP A 273 29.11 -16.83 -16.21
N SER A 274 28.89 -15.54 -16.48
CA SER A 274 29.93 -14.52 -16.63
C SER A 274 31.04 -14.59 -15.59
N GLY A 275 30.71 -14.65 -14.29
CA GLY A 275 31.74 -14.64 -13.24
C GLY A 275 32.63 -15.89 -13.25
N ILE A 276 32.09 -17.01 -13.71
CA ILE A 276 32.81 -18.29 -13.80
C ILE A 276 33.63 -18.36 -15.07
N PHE A 277 33.06 -17.88 -16.18
CA PHE A 277 33.79 -17.75 -17.43
C PHE A 277 35.03 -16.88 -17.25
N ASP A 278 34.90 -15.72 -16.61
CA ASP A 278 36.02 -14.81 -16.33
C ASP A 278 37.04 -15.49 -15.41
N SER A 279 36.60 -16.15 -14.32
CA SER A 279 37.48 -16.90 -13.40
C SER A 279 38.25 -18.04 -14.09
N LEU A 280 37.62 -18.75 -15.04
CA LEU A 280 38.27 -19.84 -15.78
C LEU A 280 39.23 -19.28 -16.84
N ALA A 281 38.87 -18.17 -17.51
CA ALA A 281 39.69 -17.52 -18.52
C ALA A 281 40.95 -16.86 -17.92
N GLU A 282 40.84 -16.30 -16.72
CA GLU A 282 41.97 -15.73 -15.96
C GLU A 282 42.83 -16.79 -15.27
N GLY A 283 42.47 -18.07 -15.35
CA GLY A 283 43.22 -19.19 -14.77
C GLY A 283 43.11 -19.30 -13.24
N HIS A 284 42.19 -18.55 -12.62
CA HIS A 284 41.91 -18.63 -11.19
C HIS A 284 41.21 -19.93 -10.79
N CYS A 285 40.59 -20.63 -11.74
CA CYS A 285 39.94 -21.92 -11.55
C CYS A 285 40.19 -22.84 -12.76
N SER A 286 40.18 -24.15 -12.54
CA SER A 286 40.25 -25.17 -13.61
C SER A 286 39.08 -26.13 -13.51
N LEU A 287 38.60 -26.63 -14.65
CA LEU A 287 37.61 -27.72 -14.66
C LEU A 287 38.33 -29.08 -14.52
N PRO A 288 37.84 -29.98 -13.65
CA PRO A 288 38.40 -31.31 -13.49
C PRO A 288 38.03 -32.21 -14.68
N GLN A 289 38.82 -33.27 -14.90
CA GLN A 289 38.55 -34.24 -15.96
C GLN A 289 37.27 -35.05 -15.73
N GLU A 290 36.96 -35.34 -14.46
CA GLU A 290 35.76 -36.04 -14.03
C GLU A 290 35.23 -35.40 -12.74
N ALA A 291 33.92 -35.09 -12.71
CA ALA A 291 33.23 -34.59 -11.53
C ALA A 291 31.70 -34.74 -11.69
N LEU A 292 30.95 -34.35 -10.67
CA LEU A 292 29.51 -34.48 -10.60
C LEU A 292 28.82 -33.17 -11.04
N LEU A 293 27.86 -33.28 -11.95
CA LEU A 293 26.92 -32.22 -12.28
C LEU A 293 25.63 -32.44 -11.49
N SER A 294 25.25 -31.48 -10.66
CA SER A 294 24.04 -31.56 -9.84
C SER A 294 23.08 -30.43 -10.16
N PHE A 295 21.84 -30.78 -10.50
CA PHE A 295 20.73 -29.84 -10.53
C PHE A 295 19.91 -29.98 -9.25
N GLU A 296 19.87 -28.91 -8.45
CA GLU A 296 19.06 -28.85 -7.25
C GLU A 296 18.00 -27.76 -7.40
N ALA A 297 16.73 -28.13 -7.31
CA ALA A 297 15.60 -27.20 -7.29
C ALA A 297 15.51 -26.42 -5.95
N VAL A 298 16.64 -25.95 -5.40
CA VAL A 298 16.72 -25.28 -4.09
C VAL A 298 15.82 -24.05 -4.06
N GLY A 299 15.83 -23.24 -5.14
CA GLY A 299 14.97 -22.06 -5.27
C GLY A 299 13.48 -22.40 -5.15
N ASP A 300 13.02 -23.37 -5.95
CA ASP A 300 11.63 -23.86 -5.91
C ASP A 300 11.26 -24.35 -4.50
N LEU A 301 12.11 -25.17 -3.89
CA LEU A 301 11.87 -25.75 -2.56
C LEU A 301 11.84 -24.70 -1.45
N VAL A 302 12.72 -23.68 -1.50
CA VAL A 302 12.72 -22.56 -0.56
C VAL A 302 11.41 -21.76 -0.68
N GLN A 303 10.98 -21.44 -1.90
CA GLN A 303 9.71 -20.73 -2.12
C GLN A 303 8.51 -21.54 -1.60
N ILE A 304 8.48 -22.85 -1.85
CA ILE A 304 7.46 -23.75 -1.32
C ILE A 304 7.50 -23.79 0.21
N GLY A 305 8.69 -23.79 0.81
CA GLY A 305 8.88 -23.66 2.25
C GLY A 305 8.25 -22.39 2.82
N TRP A 306 8.45 -21.24 2.14
CA TRP A 306 7.81 -19.97 2.52
C TRP A 306 6.29 -20.03 2.39
N LYS A 307 5.75 -20.57 1.30
CA LYS A 307 4.29 -20.76 1.11
C LYS A 307 3.70 -21.63 2.22
N LYS A 308 4.34 -22.76 2.57
CA LYS A 308 3.92 -23.63 3.68
C LYS A 308 3.93 -22.91 5.02
N LYS A 309 4.98 -22.11 5.29
CA LYS A 309 5.06 -21.30 6.51
C LYS A 309 3.95 -20.25 6.57
N ALA A 310 3.66 -19.57 5.46
CA ALA A 310 2.57 -18.60 5.37
C ALA A 310 1.20 -19.26 5.65
N LEU A 311 0.94 -20.44 5.07
CA LEU A 311 -0.29 -21.18 5.30
C LEU A 311 -0.44 -21.61 6.76
N LYS A 312 0.64 -22.07 7.39
CA LYS A 312 0.68 -22.42 8.83
C LYS A 312 0.45 -21.20 9.72
N ASN A 313 0.98 -20.04 9.33
CA ASN A 313 0.72 -18.79 10.06
C ASN A 313 -0.75 -18.39 9.95
N LEU A 314 -1.35 -18.51 8.76
CA LEU A 314 -2.77 -18.24 8.55
C LEU A 314 -3.67 -19.19 9.36
N GLU A 315 -3.39 -20.50 9.33
CA GLU A 315 -4.09 -21.54 10.12
C GLU A 315 -4.03 -21.26 11.63
N LYS A 316 -2.93 -20.67 12.12
CA LYS A 316 -2.74 -20.31 13.52
C LYS A 316 -3.24 -18.91 13.88
N GLY A 317 -3.76 -18.14 12.93
CA GLY A 317 -4.15 -16.74 13.13
C GLY A 317 -2.96 -15.81 13.42
N TRP A 318 -1.75 -16.17 13.01
CA TRP A 318 -0.51 -15.39 13.18
C TRP A 318 -0.31 -14.35 12.07
N THR A 319 -1.40 -13.80 11.54
CA THR A 319 -1.40 -12.81 10.46
C THR A 319 -1.45 -11.40 11.04
N GLN A 320 -0.87 -10.43 10.32
CA GLN A 320 -0.91 -9.03 10.76
C GLN A 320 -2.35 -8.51 10.79
N ASN A 321 -3.10 -8.74 9.71
CA ASN A 321 -4.55 -8.56 9.69
C ASN A 321 -5.22 -9.80 10.31
N PRO A 322 -5.89 -9.68 11.47
CA PRO A 322 -6.56 -10.82 12.11
C PRO A 322 -7.77 -11.33 11.31
N TYR A 323 -8.39 -10.49 10.46
CA TYR A 323 -9.54 -10.85 9.62
C TYR A 323 -9.16 -11.60 8.34
N LEU A 324 -7.86 -11.71 8.03
CA LEU A 324 -7.39 -12.31 6.78
C LEU A 324 -7.98 -13.71 6.54
N GLY A 325 -8.13 -14.52 7.59
CA GLY A 325 -8.72 -15.86 7.49
C GLY A 325 -10.19 -15.87 7.06
N GLN A 326 -10.95 -14.83 7.36
CA GLN A 326 -12.36 -14.72 7.00
C GLN A 326 -12.54 -14.34 5.54
N PHE A 327 -11.89 -13.25 5.11
CA PHE A 327 -12.15 -12.68 3.78
C PHE A 327 -11.28 -13.26 2.67
N LEU A 328 -10.22 -14.02 2.98
CA LEU A 328 -9.35 -14.60 1.95
C LEU A 328 -10.09 -15.62 1.06
N PHE A 329 -11.03 -16.36 1.65
CA PHE A 329 -11.83 -17.37 0.95
C PHE A 329 -13.20 -16.86 0.49
N ASP A 330 -13.66 -15.77 1.10
CA ASP A 330 -14.90 -15.09 0.73
C ASP A 330 -14.70 -13.57 0.89
N ALA A 331 -14.39 -12.90 -0.22
CA ALA A 331 -14.11 -11.47 -0.22
C ALA A 331 -15.31 -10.62 0.26
N SER A 332 -16.53 -11.15 0.24
CA SER A 332 -17.71 -10.45 0.79
C SER A 332 -17.67 -10.28 2.32
N GLN A 333 -16.82 -11.04 3.00
CA GLN A 333 -16.57 -10.92 4.45
C GLN A 333 -15.55 -9.82 4.80
N ALA A 334 -14.97 -9.13 3.81
CA ALA A 334 -14.09 -8.00 4.07
C ALA A 334 -14.89 -6.84 4.69
N ARG A 335 -14.31 -6.15 5.67
CA ARG A 335 -15.00 -5.04 6.35
C ARG A 335 -15.19 -3.87 5.39
N GLU A 336 -16.34 -3.23 5.49
CA GLU A 336 -16.61 -2.01 4.74
C GLU A 336 -15.79 -0.81 5.29
N PRO A 337 -15.41 0.14 4.42
CA PRO A 337 -14.79 1.40 4.83
C PRO A 337 -15.65 2.15 5.86
N ARG A 338 -15.03 2.62 6.94
CA ARG A 338 -15.70 3.49 7.93
C ARG A 338 -15.76 4.95 7.48
N GLU A 339 -14.76 5.36 6.72
CA GLU A 339 -14.58 6.71 6.23
C GLU A 339 -14.26 6.66 4.74
N ASN A 340 -14.75 7.65 4.01
CA ASN A 340 -14.44 7.80 2.59
C ASN A 340 -13.37 8.89 2.45
N ILE A 341 -12.15 8.47 2.11
CA ILE A 341 -11.00 9.36 1.98
C ILE A 341 -11.07 10.05 0.62
N GLN A 342 -11.09 11.37 0.63
CA GLN A 342 -10.99 12.19 -0.58
C GLN A 342 -9.64 12.91 -0.64
N ILE A 343 -8.98 12.81 -1.78
CA ILE A 343 -7.67 13.44 -2.01
C ILE A 343 -7.88 14.77 -2.72
N GLN A 344 -7.27 15.85 -2.22
CA GLN A 344 -7.33 17.14 -2.90
C GLN A 344 -6.39 17.14 -4.11
N PRO A 345 -6.71 17.86 -5.21
CA PRO A 345 -5.87 17.87 -6.41
C PRO A 345 -4.42 18.29 -6.18
N GLN A 346 -4.19 19.15 -5.18
CA GLN A 346 -2.86 19.64 -4.79
C GLN A 346 -2.01 18.59 -4.07
N ASP A 347 -2.63 17.56 -3.50
CA ASP A 347 -1.98 16.51 -2.72
C ASP A 347 -1.66 15.27 -3.56
N LEU A 348 -1.92 15.31 -4.88
CA LEU A 348 -1.61 14.22 -5.81
C LEU A 348 -0.13 14.26 -6.21
N LEU A 349 0.50 13.09 -6.33
CA LEU A 349 1.87 13.00 -6.87
C LEU A 349 1.89 13.46 -8.34
N LEU A 350 0.91 12.97 -9.12
CA LEU A 350 0.81 13.22 -10.55
C LEU A 350 -0.42 14.06 -10.87
N LYS A 351 -0.20 15.29 -11.35
CA LYS A 351 -1.27 16.19 -11.81
C LYS A 351 -2.07 15.66 -13.00
N THR A 352 -1.56 14.64 -13.71
CA THR A 352 -2.16 14.04 -14.90
C THR A 352 -3.04 12.83 -14.60
N ILE A 353 -3.22 12.44 -13.34
CA ILE A 353 -4.08 11.32 -12.97
C ILE A 353 -5.54 11.61 -13.35
N ASN A 354 -6.23 10.64 -13.94
CA ASN A 354 -7.64 10.81 -14.30
C ASN A 354 -8.57 10.50 -13.11
N SER A 355 -9.86 10.79 -13.27
CA SER A 355 -10.85 10.62 -12.20
C SER A 355 -11.02 9.16 -11.75
N SER A 356 -10.94 8.18 -12.66
CA SER A 356 -11.08 6.75 -12.31
C SER A 356 -9.86 6.21 -11.57
N GLN A 357 -8.66 6.64 -11.95
CA GLN A 357 -7.42 6.33 -11.22
C GLN A 357 -7.43 6.96 -9.84
N LYS A 358 -7.84 8.24 -9.72
CA LYS A 358 -8.01 8.91 -8.43
C LYS A 358 -8.99 8.16 -7.52
N ALA A 359 -10.17 7.80 -8.04
CA ALA A 359 -11.16 7.03 -7.30
C ALA A 359 -10.62 5.66 -6.84
N ALA A 360 -9.80 5.00 -7.67
CA ALA A 360 -9.15 3.74 -7.28
C ALA A 360 -8.18 3.93 -6.11
N VAL A 361 -7.40 5.01 -6.09
CA VAL A 361 -6.50 5.34 -4.97
C VAL A 361 -7.30 5.62 -3.70
N GLU A 362 -8.36 6.45 -3.79
CA GLU A 362 -9.26 6.78 -2.67
C GLU A 362 -9.93 5.52 -2.09
N THR A 363 -10.34 4.59 -2.96
CA THR A 363 -10.90 3.30 -2.55
C THR A 363 -9.89 2.47 -1.76
N VAL A 364 -8.63 2.39 -2.23
CA VAL A 364 -7.57 1.65 -1.53
C VAL A 364 -7.26 2.25 -0.17
N LEU A 365 -7.20 3.58 -0.08
CA LEU A 365 -6.91 4.26 1.19
C LEU A 365 -8.05 4.07 2.20
N SER A 366 -9.30 3.96 1.71
CA SER A 366 -10.49 3.80 2.54
C SER A 366 -10.72 2.34 2.97
N ALA A 367 -10.19 1.37 2.21
CA ALA A 367 -10.40 -0.06 2.45
C ALA A 367 -9.63 -0.56 3.68
N PRO A 368 -10.32 -1.13 4.70
CA PRO A 368 -9.66 -1.59 5.92
C PRO A 368 -8.97 -2.96 5.77
N ASP A 369 -9.42 -3.78 4.81
CA ASP A 369 -8.99 -5.18 4.67
C ASP A 369 -8.50 -5.53 3.27
N LEU A 370 -9.33 -5.27 2.25
CA LEU A 370 -9.08 -5.69 0.88
C LEU A 370 -9.65 -4.65 -0.10
N ALA A 371 -8.87 -4.31 -1.11
CA ALA A 371 -9.32 -3.56 -2.27
C ALA A 371 -8.83 -4.27 -3.54
N LEU A 372 -9.72 -4.42 -4.52
CA LEU A 372 -9.41 -5.03 -5.81
C LEU A 372 -9.52 -3.97 -6.90
N ILE A 373 -8.38 -3.62 -7.51
CA ILE A 373 -8.34 -2.70 -8.65
C ILE A 373 -8.19 -3.50 -9.93
N GLN A 374 -9.17 -3.41 -10.82
CA GLN A 374 -9.09 -3.97 -12.16
C GLN A 374 -8.67 -2.89 -13.16
N GLY A 375 -7.62 -3.18 -13.95
CA GLY A 375 -7.15 -2.28 -14.99
C GLY A 375 -6.78 -3.05 -16.27
N PRO A 376 -7.49 -2.85 -17.40
CA PRO A 376 -7.09 -3.34 -18.71
C PRO A 376 -5.65 -2.94 -19.10
N PRO A 377 -5.03 -3.56 -20.12
CA PRO A 377 -3.73 -3.13 -20.64
C PRO A 377 -3.72 -1.63 -20.98
N GLY A 378 -2.62 -0.92 -20.66
CA GLY A 378 -2.48 0.51 -20.96
C GLY A 378 -3.17 1.50 -20.01
N THR A 379 -3.97 1.06 -19.03
CA THR A 379 -4.76 1.95 -18.15
C THR A 379 -3.99 2.64 -17.01
N GLY A 380 -2.65 2.56 -17.01
CA GLY A 380 -1.83 3.22 -15.99
C GLY A 380 -1.86 2.57 -14.61
N LYS A 381 -1.98 1.24 -14.51
CA LYS A 381 -1.94 0.51 -13.22
C LYS A 381 -0.73 0.86 -12.35
N THR A 382 0.46 0.97 -12.97
CA THR A 382 1.69 1.34 -12.27
C THR A 382 1.66 2.78 -11.76
N THR A 383 0.98 3.68 -12.47
CA THR A 383 0.70 5.05 -12.02
C THR A 383 -0.15 5.05 -10.75
N VAL A 384 -1.20 4.22 -10.70
CA VAL A 384 -2.06 4.07 -9.52
C VAL A 384 -1.27 3.50 -8.33
N ILE A 385 -0.41 2.51 -8.56
CA ILE A 385 0.47 1.94 -7.52
C ILE A 385 1.40 3.03 -6.94
N ALA A 386 2.00 3.85 -7.81
CA ALA A 386 2.90 4.92 -7.37
C ALA A 386 2.15 5.96 -6.51
N GLU A 387 0.95 6.36 -6.93
CA GLU A 387 0.10 7.28 -6.17
C GLU A 387 -0.30 6.69 -4.81
N ILE A 388 -0.70 5.40 -4.75
CA ILE A 388 -1.01 4.72 -3.48
C ILE A 388 0.20 4.77 -2.54
N CYS A 389 1.41 4.46 -3.04
CA CYS A 389 2.62 4.50 -2.23
C CYS A 389 2.90 5.90 -1.66
N TYR A 390 2.73 6.92 -2.49
CA TYR A 390 2.88 8.31 -2.07
C TYR A 390 1.87 8.70 -1.00
N GLN A 391 0.59 8.41 -1.21
CA GLN A 391 -0.48 8.74 -0.27
C GLN A 391 -0.31 8.01 1.08
N VAL A 392 0.13 6.75 1.06
CA VAL A 392 0.44 6.00 2.29
C VAL A 392 1.65 6.59 3.01
N ALA A 393 2.70 6.97 2.27
CA ALA A 393 3.91 7.57 2.84
C ALA A 393 3.63 8.93 3.51
N LEU A 394 2.82 9.79 2.89
CA LEU A 394 2.40 11.08 3.48
C LEU A 394 1.66 10.90 4.81
N ARG A 395 0.98 9.77 5.00
CA ARG A 395 0.26 9.40 6.23
C ARG A 395 1.15 8.65 7.23
N GLY A 396 2.47 8.59 7.00
CA GLY A 396 3.43 7.90 7.87
C GLY A 396 3.38 6.37 7.77
N GLY A 397 2.68 5.83 6.78
CA GLY A 397 2.57 4.39 6.55
C GLY A 397 3.77 3.80 5.82
N ARG A 398 3.77 2.47 5.70
CA ARG A 398 4.76 1.72 4.92
C ARG A 398 4.05 0.79 3.95
N THR A 399 4.55 0.73 2.72
CA THR A 399 3.98 -0.09 1.65
C THR A 399 4.94 -1.20 1.26
N LEU A 400 4.44 -2.44 1.18
CA LEU A 400 5.14 -3.56 0.57
C LEU A 400 4.57 -3.78 -0.84
N ILE A 401 5.41 -3.60 -1.86
CA ILE A 401 5.08 -3.96 -3.24
C ILE A 401 5.62 -5.36 -3.50
N ALA A 402 4.77 -6.28 -3.95
CA ALA A 402 5.16 -7.65 -4.28
C ALA A 402 4.55 -8.07 -5.61
N SER A 403 5.29 -8.87 -6.38
CA SER A 403 4.83 -9.51 -7.61
C SER A 403 5.58 -10.83 -7.80
N GLN A 404 5.00 -11.74 -8.61
CA GLN A 404 5.68 -12.97 -9.01
C GLN A 404 6.84 -12.70 -9.98
N ALA A 405 6.76 -11.62 -10.78
CA ALA A 405 7.80 -11.24 -11.74
C ALA A 405 8.62 -10.05 -11.22
N ASN A 406 9.95 -10.20 -11.20
CA ASN A 406 10.88 -9.13 -10.80
C ASN A 406 10.67 -7.84 -11.61
N LEU A 407 10.55 -7.98 -12.93
CA LEU A 407 10.33 -6.85 -13.84
C LEU A 407 9.08 -6.05 -13.49
N ALA A 408 8.01 -6.68 -12.99
CA ALA A 408 6.80 -5.97 -12.60
C ALA A 408 6.99 -5.11 -11.35
N VAL A 409 7.86 -5.52 -10.42
CA VAL A 409 8.25 -4.70 -9.25
C VAL A 409 9.10 -3.53 -9.71
N ASP A 410 10.09 -3.79 -10.57
CA ASP A 410 11.02 -2.77 -11.05
C ASP A 410 10.25 -1.68 -11.86
N ASN A 411 9.30 -2.09 -12.71
CA ASN A 411 8.40 -1.19 -13.43
C ASN A 411 7.47 -0.37 -12.51
N ALA A 412 7.12 -0.89 -11.33
CA ALA A 412 6.33 -0.14 -10.36
C ALA A 412 7.21 0.90 -9.64
N LEU A 413 8.45 0.53 -9.31
CA LEU A 413 9.42 1.40 -8.67
C LEU A 413 9.86 2.55 -9.58
N SER A 414 10.06 2.30 -10.88
CA SER A 414 10.43 3.37 -11.83
C SER A 414 9.37 4.46 -12.00
N ARG A 415 8.12 4.18 -11.62
CA ARG A 415 7.02 5.15 -11.62
C ARG A 415 6.91 5.93 -10.31
N LEU A 416 7.62 5.53 -9.26
CA LEU A 416 7.78 6.35 -8.06
C LEU A 416 8.69 7.54 -8.42
N GLN A 417 8.08 8.67 -8.75
CA GLN A 417 8.84 9.92 -8.87
C GLN A 417 9.58 10.20 -7.57
N HIS A 418 10.78 10.78 -7.68
CA HIS A 418 11.50 11.16 -6.49
C HIS A 418 10.67 12.14 -5.66
N ASN A 419 10.42 11.77 -4.42
CA ASN A 419 9.75 12.59 -3.43
C ASN A 419 10.42 12.34 -2.09
N SER A 420 10.73 13.40 -1.34
CA SER A 420 11.43 13.29 -0.05
C SER A 420 10.65 12.49 1.01
N ALA A 421 9.33 12.36 0.86
CA ALA A 421 8.49 11.51 1.71
C ALA A 421 8.66 10.01 1.44
N ILE A 422 9.15 9.62 0.26
CA ILE A 422 9.28 8.22 -0.15
C ILE A 422 10.74 7.77 -0.09
N ARG A 423 10.99 6.68 0.63
CA ARG A 423 12.28 5.98 0.68
C ARG A 423 12.05 4.55 0.23
N ALA A 424 12.04 4.33 -1.10
CA ALA A 424 11.79 3.02 -1.68
C ALA A 424 13.04 2.15 -1.62
N VAL A 425 12.92 0.92 -1.11
CA VAL A 425 14.01 -0.06 -1.04
C VAL A 425 13.61 -1.32 -1.81
N ARG A 426 14.45 -1.74 -2.75
CA ARG A 426 14.31 -2.96 -3.54
C ARG A 426 15.16 -4.07 -2.92
N LYS A 427 14.50 -5.01 -2.26
CA LYS A 427 15.14 -6.22 -1.75
C LYS A 427 15.30 -7.26 -2.87
N GLY A 428 16.51 -7.66 -3.22
CA GLY A 428 16.79 -8.65 -4.26
C GLY A 428 18.26 -8.65 -4.69
N ASN A 429 18.69 -9.68 -5.42
CA ASN A 429 20.06 -9.78 -5.93
C ASN A 429 20.23 -8.92 -7.19
N LYS A 430 21.38 -8.25 -7.32
CA LYS A 430 21.72 -7.37 -8.45
C LYS A 430 21.51 -8.02 -9.82
N ASN A 431 21.87 -9.31 -9.96
CA ASN A 431 21.77 -10.05 -11.22
C ASN A 431 20.32 -10.34 -11.66
N SER A 432 19.34 -10.11 -10.79
CA SER A 432 17.93 -10.45 -11.02
C SER A 432 17.01 -9.23 -11.14
N VAL A 433 17.58 -8.03 -11.00
CA VAL A 433 16.89 -6.75 -10.99
C VAL A 433 17.16 -6.04 -12.31
N GLY A 434 16.12 -5.49 -12.93
CA GLY A 434 16.27 -4.69 -14.14
C GLY A 434 16.95 -3.35 -13.86
N ILE A 435 17.45 -2.69 -14.91
CA ILE A 435 18.11 -1.38 -14.83
C ILE A 435 17.25 -0.35 -14.06
N GLU A 436 15.93 -0.40 -14.26
CA GLU A 436 14.96 0.45 -13.57
C GLU A 436 14.93 0.27 -12.05
N GLY A 437 15.27 -0.92 -11.54
CA GLY A 437 15.27 -1.25 -10.11
C GLY A 437 16.62 -1.00 -9.42
N GLU A 438 17.72 -0.90 -10.17
CA GLU A 438 19.08 -0.73 -9.62
C GLU A 438 19.24 0.46 -8.67
N PRO A 439 18.66 1.65 -8.94
CA PRO A 439 18.78 2.80 -8.03
C PRO A 439 18.15 2.56 -6.65
N PHE A 440 17.26 1.59 -6.53
CA PHE A 440 16.52 1.27 -5.31
C PHE A 440 17.14 0.11 -4.52
N LEU A 441 18.18 -0.55 -5.03
CA LEU A 441 18.88 -1.63 -4.31
C LEU A 441 19.46 -1.11 -2.99
N GLU A 442 19.56 -1.98 -1.98
CA GLU A 442 20.02 -1.63 -0.63
C GLU A 442 21.38 -0.89 -0.62
N GLU A 443 22.27 -1.25 -1.54
CA GLU A 443 23.60 -0.63 -1.71
C GLU A 443 23.55 0.78 -2.31
N ASN A 444 22.56 1.06 -3.16
CA ASN A 444 22.46 2.30 -3.93
C ASN A 444 21.47 3.30 -3.32
N VAL A 445 20.44 2.81 -2.63
CA VAL A 445 19.26 3.59 -2.23
C VAL A 445 19.60 4.84 -1.42
N VAL A 446 20.56 4.75 -0.50
CA VAL A 446 20.96 5.88 0.34
C VAL A 446 21.61 6.98 -0.50
N LYS A 447 22.53 6.60 -1.39
CA LYS A 447 23.22 7.52 -2.29
C LYS A 447 22.23 8.19 -3.24
N THR A 448 21.39 7.40 -3.90
CA THR A 448 20.37 7.89 -4.83
C THR A 448 19.38 8.83 -4.15
N TRP A 449 18.89 8.47 -2.96
CA TRP A 449 17.94 9.31 -2.22
C TRP A 449 18.56 10.65 -1.80
N LEU A 450 19.80 10.64 -1.27
CA LEU A 450 20.50 11.87 -0.88
C LEU A 450 20.74 12.79 -2.08
N GLN A 451 21.22 12.24 -3.20
CA GLN A 451 21.48 13.02 -4.42
C GLN A 451 20.20 13.67 -4.95
N ASN A 452 19.12 12.89 -5.07
CA ASN A 452 17.86 13.41 -5.59
C ASN A 452 17.23 14.44 -4.63
N THR A 453 17.35 14.22 -3.31
CA THR A 453 16.83 15.16 -2.31
C THR A 453 17.60 16.48 -2.34
N SER A 454 18.94 16.42 -2.48
CA SER A 454 19.77 17.62 -2.66
C SER A 454 19.34 18.42 -3.88
N ALA A 455 19.17 17.74 -5.02
CA ALA A 455 18.75 18.38 -6.27
C ALA A 455 17.35 19.02 -6.16
N ASP A 456 16.38 18.35 -5.54
CA ASP A 456 15.04 18.91 -5.29
C ASP A 456 15.09 20.12 -4.34
N CYS A 457 15.92 20.07 -3.29
CA CYS A 457 16.13 21.21 -2.39
C CYS A 457 16.76 22.41 -3.12
N GLU A 458 17.78 22.18 -3.94
CA GLU A 458 18.43 23.22 -4.75
C GLU A 458 17.47 23.84 -5.76
N GLN A 459 16.67 23.02 -6.44
CA GLN A 459 15.66 23.49 -7.39
C GLN A 459 14.61 24.37 -6.68
N ARG A 460 14.02 23.89 -5.59
CA ARG A 460 13.02 24.67 -4.82
C ARG A 460 13.58 25.96 -4.25
N LEU A 461 14.85 25.95 -3.83
CA LEU A 461 15.53 27.16 -3.39
C LEU A 461 15.66 28.16 -4.54
N ASN A 462 16.10 27.71 -5.72
CA ASN A 462 16.23 28.56 -6.90
C ASN A 462 14.87 29.15 -7.33
N GLU A 463 13.80 28.35 -7.35
CA GLU A 463 12.44 28.82 -7.65
C GLU A 463 12.00 29.92 -6.68
N LYS A 464 12.25 29.74 -5.38
CA LYS A 464 11.94 30.77 -4.36
C LYS A 464 12.79 32.03 -4.52
N LEU A 465 14.07 31.88 -4.89
CA LEU A 465 14.95 33.01 -5.16
C LEU A 465 14.48 33.82 -6.37
N GLU A 466 14.06 33.17 -7.45
CA GLU A 466 13.50 33.83 -8.62
C GLU A 466 12.18 34.54 -8.30
N LEU A 467 11.27 33.88 -7.57
CA LEU A 467 10.04 34.52 -7.09
C LEU A 467 10.34 35.75 -6.21
N ALA A 468 11.32 35.65 -5.32
CA ALA A 468 11.73 36.78 -4.48
C ALA A 468 12.28 37.95 -5.31
N LYS A 469 13.00 37.69 -6.42
CA LYS A 469 13.46 38.74 -7.35
C LYS A 469 12.28 39.45 -8.00
N ILE A 470 11.30 38.70 -8.53
CA ILE A 470 10.09 39.26 -9.15
C ILE A 470 9.30 40.09 -8.14
N LEU A 471 9.07 39.55 -6.93
CA LEU A 471 8.34 40.26 -5.89
C LEU A 471 9.05 41.55 -5.47
N ARG A 472 10.39 41.56 -5.37
CA ARG A 472 11.16 42.79 -5.08
C ARG A 472 10.98 43.85 -6.17
N GLN A 473 10.95 43.46 -7.44
CA GLN A 473 10.68 44.38 -8.55
C GLN A 473 9.27 44.96 -8.47
N LEU A 474 8.26 44.13 -8.20
CA LEU A 474 6.87 44.58 -8.02
C LEU A 474 6.71 45.49 -6.80
N LEU A 475 7.41 45.19 -5.70
CA LEU A 475 7.39 46.00 -4.49
C LEU A 475 7.89 47.43 -4.75
N ALA A 476 8.91 47.58 -5.60
CA ALA A 476 9.44 48.89 -5.99
C ALA A 476 8.40 49.74 -6.75
N SER A 477 7.45 49.11 -7.43
CA SER A 477 6.33 49.78 -8.12
C SER A 477 5.05 49.86 -7.28
N SER A 478 5.07 49.43 -6.02
CA SER A 478 3.85 49.34 -5.17
C SER A 478 3.13 50.69 -4.99
N GLU A 479 3.87 51.78 -4.80
CA GLU A 479 3.29 53.13 -4.71
C GLU A 479 2.56 53.54 -6.01
N GLN A 480 3.11 53.18 -7.17
CA GLN A 480 2.47 53.46 -8.45
C GLN A 480 1.18 52.65 -8.63
N PHE A 481 1.15 51.39 -8.19
CA PHE A 481 -0.07 50.58 -8.19
C PHE A 481 -1.13 51.14 -7.25
N ALA A 482 -0.76 51.61 -6.06
CA ALA A 482 -1.69 52.25 -5.13
C ALA A 482 -2.28 53.54 -5.73
N MET A 483 -1.44 54.35 -6.38
CA MET A 483 -1.89 55.55 -7.08
C MET A 483 -2.81 55.23 -8.27
N TYR A 484 -2.53 54.18 -9.02
CA TYR A 484 -3.38 53.70 -10.10
C TYR A 484 -4.75 53.26 -9.57
N GLN A 485 -4.79 52.45 -8.52
CA GLN A 485 -6.04 51.98 -7.90
C GLN A 485 -6.90 53.16 -7.43
N ILE A 486 -6.31 54.14 -6.72
CA ILE A 486 -7.02 55.35 -6.29
C ILE A 486 -7.58 56.11 -7.50
N THR A 487 -6.84 56.16 -8.60
CA THR A 487 -7.27 56.84 -9.83
C THR A 487 -8.42 56.09 -10.51
N GLU A 488 -8.36 54.75 -10.55
CA GLU A 488 -9.38 53.89 -11.11
C GLU A 488 -10.70 53.95 -10.31
N GLU A 489 -10.61 53.92 -8.97
CA GLU A 489 -11.75 54.11 -8.07
C GLU A 489 -12.43 55.48 -8.26
N LYS A 490 -11.66 56.53 -8.53
CA LYS A 490 -12.18 57.87 -8.86
C LYS A 490 -12.76 57.95 -10.28
N PHE A 491 -12.24 57.17 -11.22
CA PHE A 491 -12.69 57.18 -12.61
C PHE A 491 -14.03 56.45 -12.80
N GLN A 492 -14.23 55.31 -12.14
CA GLN A 492 -15.46 54.50 -12.16
C GLN A 492 -16.77 55.30 -12.05
N PRO A 493 -16.97 56.18 -11.03
CA PRO A 493 -18.21 56.96 -10.93
C PRO A 493 -18.35 57.98 -12.06
N LYS A 494 -17.25 58.59 -12.50
CA LYS A 494 -17.26 59.56 -13.62
C LYS A 494 -17.58 58.88 -14.95
N GLN A 495 -17.08 57.65 -15.17
CA GLN A 495 -17.43 56.83 -16.31
C GLN A 495 -18.92 56.47 -16.32
N LYS A 496 -19.47 56.06 -15.17
CA LYS A 496 -20.92 55.81 -15.03
C LYS A 496 -21.77 57.05 -15.33
N GLN A 497 -21.35 58.22 -14.85
CA GLN A 497 -22.02 59.48 -15.16
C GLN A 497 -21.98 59.83 -16.65
N LEU A 498 -20.84 59.62 -17.31
CA LEU A 498 -20.69 59.86 -18.74
C LEU A 498 -21.58 58.91 -19.57
N ILE A 499 -21.65 57.63 -19.21
CA ILE A 499 -22.53 56.65 -19.86
C ILE A 499 -24.00 57.06 -19.70
N ALA A 500 -24.43 57.41 -18.49
CA ALA A 500 -25.79 57.87 -18.25
C ALA A 500 -26.12 59.16 -19.02
N HIS A 501 -25.15 60.09 -19.13
CA HIS A 501 -25.34 61.32 -19.91
C HIS A 501 -25.44 61.03 -21.42
N GLN A 502 -24.64 60.08 -21.92
CA GLN A 502 -24.72 59.63 -23.31
C GLN A 502 -26.10 59.03 -23.62
N GLU A 503 -26.64 58.18 -22.76
CA GLU A 503 -27.98 57.59 -22.92
C GLU A 503 -29.08 58.67 -22.96
N ILE A 504 -28.97 59.71 -22.12
CA ILE A 504 -29.92 60.84 -22.13
C ILE A 504 -29.82 61.63 -23.44
N LEU A 505 -28.61 61.92 -23.92
CA LEU A 505 -28.39 62.62 -25.17
C LEU A 505 -28.94 61.82 -26.36
N GLU A 506 -28.72 60.51 -26.39
CA GLU A 506 -29.23 59.60 -27.41
C GLU A 506 -30.77 59.63 -27.45
N ALA A 507 -31.42 59.55 -26.27
CA ALA A 507 -32.87 59.62 -26.15
C ALA A 507 -33.43 60.97 -26.61
N ASN A 508 -32.77 62.07 -26.25
CA ASN A 508 -33.16 63.41 -26.69
C ASN A 508 -33.03 63.58 -28.20
N TYR A 509 -31.94 63.08 -28.79
CA TYR A 509 -31.72 63.09 -30.23
C TYR A 509 -32.82 62.31 -30.96
N GLN A 510 -33.15 61.10 -30.49
CA GLN A 510 -34.26 60.30 -31.06
C GLN A 510 -35.62 61.01 -30.96
N ASN A 511 -35.89 61.69 -29.84
CA ASN A 511 -37.12 62.46 -29.68
C ASN A 511 -37.18 63.66 -30.63
N GLN A 512 -36.06 64.37 -30.84
CA GLN A 512 -35.96 65.45 -31.81
C GLN A 512 -36.16 64.96 -33.25
N LEU A 513 -35.58 63.81 -33.61
CA LEU A 513 -35.81 63.20 -34.94
C LEU A 513 -37.29 62.88 -35.17
N LYS A 514 -37.98 62.33 -34.16
CA LYS A 514 -39.43 62.08 -34.23
C LYS A 514 -40.23 63.37 -34.38
N ALA A 515 -39.91 64.40 -33.59
CA ALA A 515 -40.58 65.69 -33.66
C ALA A 515 -40.37 66.37 -35.03
N TYR A 516 -39.15 66.29 -35.56
CA TYR A 516 -38.81 66.77 -36.89
C TYR A 516 -39.60 66.03 -37.98
N ALA A 517 -39.67 64.70 -37.93
CA ALA A 517 -40.46 63.91 -38.88
C ALA A 517 -41.95 64.29 -38.86
N ILE A 518 -42.53 64.52 -37.67
CA ILE A 518 -43.93 64.98 -37.54
C ILE A 518 -44.12 66.39 -38.11
N ALA A 519 -43.17 67.29 -37.87
CA ALA A 519 -43.23 68.65 -38.40
C ALA A 519 -43.12 68.65 -39.93
N GLN A 520 -42.27 67.80 -40.48
CA GLN A 520 -42.09 67.61 -41.92
C GLN A 520 -43.37 67.04 -42.57
N ASP A 521 -43.98 66.00 -41.99
CA ASP A 521 -45.26 65.45 -42.48
C ASP A 521 -46.38 66.50 -42.47
N LYS A 522 -46.45 67.34 -41.42
CA LYS A 522 -47.40 68.47 -41.38
C LYS A 522 -47.13 69.51 -42.45
N GLN A 523 -45.85 69.81 -42.72
CA GLN A 523 -45.48 70.74 -43.78
C GLN A 523 -45.90 70.18 -45.15
N ASP A 524 -45.62 68.90 -45.42
CA ASP A 524 -46.01 68.23 -46.66
C ASP A 524 -47.55 68.24 -46.84
N GLN A 525 -48.32 68.03 -45.76
CA GLN A 525 -49.78 68.13 -45.77
C GLN A 525 -50.27 69.57 -46.06
N LEU A 526 -49.64 70.58 -45.47
CA LEU A 526 -49.97 71.99 -45.74
C LEU A 526 -49.64 72.39 -47.18
N GLU A 527 -48.51 71.93 -47.72
CA GLU A 527 -48.14 72.13 -49.12
C GLU A 527 -49.13 71.44 -50.06
N SER A 528 -49.58 70.21 -49.75
CA SER A 528 -50.64 69.52 -50.48
C SER A 528 -51.97 70.26 -50.44
N LEU A 529 -52.41 70.73 -49.26
CA LEU A 529 -53.63 71.54 -49.11
C LEU A 529 -53.54 72.86 -49.87
N SER A 530 -52.39 73.54 -49.82
CA SER A 530 -52.13 74.75 -50.58
C SER A 530 -52.22 74.49 -52.08
N ASN A 531 -51.59 73.42 -52.57
CA ASN A 531 -51.67 73.03 -53.98
C ASN A 531 -53.13 72.72 -54.39
N ASN A 532 -53.86 71.94 -53.60
CA ASN A 532 -55.28 71.64 -53.84
C ASN A 532 -56.15 72.90 -53.87
N LEU A 533 -55.93 73.87 -52.97
CA LEU A 533 -56.63 75.16 -52.98
C LEU A 533 -56.28 75.96 -54.23
N THR A 534 -55.02 75.93 -54.67
CA THR A 534 -54.56 76.60 -55.89
C THR A 534 -55.19 75.97 -57.13
N ASP A 535 -55.36 74.65 -57.16
CA ASP A 535 -56.06 73.90 -58.21
C ASP A 535 -57.57 74.21 -58.23
N ILE A 536 -58.21 74.41 -57.07
CA ILE A 536 -59.62 74.85 -56.99
C ILE A 536 -59.77 76.29 -57.52
N VAL A 537 -58.86 77.19 -57.16
CA VAL A 537 -58.87 78.59 -57.63
C VAL A 537 -58.63 78.66 -59.13
N THR A 538 -57.70 77.87 -59.68
CA THR A 538 -57.45 77.83 -61.12
C THR A 538 -58.59 77.15 -61.91
N SER A 539 -59.24 76.12 -61.35
CA SER A 539 -60.42 75.49 -61.97
C SER A 539 -61.69 76.37 -61.92
N THR A 540 -61.92 77.16 -60.87
CA THR A 540 -63.01 78.16 -60.83
C THR A 540 -62.75 79.36 -61.75
N SER A 541 -61.49 79.79 -61.89
CA SER A 541 -61.09 80.83 -62.83
C SER A 541 -61.33 80.42 -64.30
N SER A 542 -61.15 79.13 -64.61
CA SER A 542 -61.42 78.58 -65.94
C SER A 542 -62.91 78.37 -66.22
N ILE A 543 -63.73 78.07 -65.20
CA ILE A 543 -65.21 78.06 -65.32
C ILE A 543 -65.76 79.49 -65.52
N ILE A 544 -65.23 80.48 -64.80
CA ILE A 544 -65.67 81.89 -64.94
C ILE A 544 -65.24 82.47 -66.30
N GLY A 545 -64.06 82.07 -66.81
CA GLY A 545 -63.62 82.40 -68.17
C GLY A 545 -64.57 81.92 -69.27
N MET A 546 -65.19 80.73 -69.11
CA MET A 546 -66.20 80.25 -70.07
C MET A 546 -67.55 80.96 -69.94
N SER A 547 -67.88 81.54 -68.77
CA SER A 547 -69.10 82.33 -68.59
C SER A 547 -68.98 83.79 -69.06
N GLN A 548 -67.76 84.33 -69.21
CA GLN A 548 -67.53 85.71 -69.68
C GLN A 548 -67.35 85.86 -71.20
N GLN A 549 -67.30 84.77 -71.98
CA GLN A 549 -67.32 84.86 -73.46
C GLN A 549 -68.72 84.94 -74.08
N TYR A 550 -69.80 84.80 -73.29
CA TYR A 550 -71.19 84.90 -73.78
C TYR A 550 -71.88 86.25 -73.54
N LEU A 551 -71.13 87.31 -73.22
CA LEU A 551 -71.71 88.63 -72.94
C LEU A 551 -70.87 89.80 -73.46
N VAL A 552 -70.39 89.74 -74.72
CA VAL A 552 -70.30 90.91 -75.61
C VAL A 552 -70.46 90.47 -77.08
N ALA A 553 -71.68 90.57 -77.59
CA ALA A 553 -72.01 90.95 -78.98
C ALA A 553 -73.36 91.66 -78.96
#